data_AF-A0ABD2M6Q3-F1
#
_entry.id   AF-A0ABD2M6Q3-F1
#
_cell.length_a   1.000
_cell.length_b   1.000
_cell.length_c   1.000
_cell.angle_alpha   90.00
_cell.angle_beta   90.00
_cell.angle_gamma   90.00
#
_symmetry.space_group_name_H-M   'P 1'
#
loop_
_entity.id
_entity.type
_entity.pdbx_description
1 polymer ?
#
loop_
_entity_poly.entity_id
_entity_poly.type
_entity_poly.pdbx_seq_one_letter_code
_entity_poly.pdbx_strand_id
1 'polypeptide(L)'
;MKFLSAVPIGKTAPVPFCCIRNADQANRGIIGEHYSAGTGEILVEDHKTLTIRNITLEANRAPDAWVFAGRGEVRQSSGKKAFVVGRDTPSRHCSLRDDYRGDIDLRVQLAHGQTIYGIDYLSLFCYQYDVDFGHIDVHMDPQQNAVPAHIPPPLGQNGGGDQRTASAAAKSSRNNHETGGGEMDVLESNDIDGSC
;
A
#
# COMPACT_ATOMS: atom_id res chain seq x y z
N MET A 1 30.26 -15.56 30.50
CA MET A 1 28.82 -15.26 30.30
C MET A 1 28.11 -16.60 30.12
N LYS A 2 27.08 -16.87 30.94
CA LYS A 2 26.39 -18.17 30.99
C LYS A 2 24.95 -17.92 30.55
N PHE A 3 24.57 -18.41 29.38
CA PHE A 3 23.18 -18.30 28.91
C PHE A 3 22.31 -19.23 29.77
N LEU A 4 21.23 -18.69 30.36
CA LEU A 4 20.39 -19.40 31.33
C LEU A 4 19.53 -20.50 30.70
N SER A 5 19.33 -20.50 29.39
CA SER A 5 18.86 -21.65 28.63
C SER A 5 19.11 -21.41 27.14
N ALA A 6 19.44 -22.45 26.40
CA ALA A 6 19.35 -22.46 24.95
C ALA A 6 18.29 -23.51 24.61
N VAL A 7 17.21 -23.10 23.94
CA VAL A 7 16.23 -24.05 23.40
C VAL A 7 16.77 -24.52 22.06
N PRO A 8 17.11 -25.81 21.89
CA PRO A 8 17.48 -26.33 20.58
C PRO A 8 16.24 -26.31 19.70
N ILE A 9 16.19 -25.36 18.76
CA ILE A 9 15.15 -25.31 17.75
C ILE A 9 15.55 -26.32 16.67
N GLY A 10 15.01 -27.54 16.74
CA GLY A 10 15.24 -28.61 15.76
C GLY A 10 14.59 -28.37 14.39
N LYS A 11 14.31 -27.11 14.03
CA LYS A 11 13.74 -26.70 12.75
C LYS A 11 14.69 -25.71 12.08
N THR A 12 14.86 -25.87 10.78
CA THR A 12 15.57 -24.89 9.94
C THR A 12 14.95 -23.52 10.14
N ALA A 13 15.77 -22.50 10.40
CA ALA A 13 15.29 -21.13 10.46
C ALA A 13 14.61 -20.77 9.11
N PRO A 14 13.45 -20.10 9.12
CA PRO A 14 12.81 -19.67 7.89
C PRO A 14 13.77 -18.84 7.05
N VAL A 15 13.83 -19.13 5.74
CA VAL A 15 14.62 -18.33 4.82
C VAL A 15 13.90 -16.98 4.64
N PRO A 16 14.58 -15.85 4.80
CA PRO A 16 13.96 -14.55 4.57
C PRO A 16 13.51 -14.47 3.11
N PHE A 17 12.22 -14.26 2.91
CA PHE A 17 11.67 -14.06 1.57
C PHE A 17 12.08 -12.67 1.07
N CYS A 18 12.76 -12.63 -0.07
CA CYS A 18 12.83 -11.41 -0.86
C CYS A 18 11.99 -11.57 -2.11
N CYS A 19 11.04 -10.65 -2.14
CA CYS A 19 10.57 -9.91 -3.27
C CYS A 19 9.67 -10.67 -4.24
N ILE A 20 8.51 -10.08 -4.50
CA ILE A 20 7.57 -10.52 -5.51
C ILE A 20 8.02 -9.94 -6.84
N ARG A 21 8.18 -10.81 -7.85
CA ARG A 21 8.78 -10.50 -9.14
C ARG A 21 7.99 -11.15 -10.25
N ASN A 22 7.99 -10.51 -11.41
CA ASN A 22 7.41 -11.07 -12.61
C ASN A 22 8.18 -12.33 -13.03
N ALA A 23 7.47 -13.38 -13.42
CA ALA A 23 8.06 -14.66 -13.79
C ALA A 23 8.99 -14.55 -15.02
N ASP A 24 8.66 -13.67 -15.96
CA ASP A 24 9.38 -13.51 -17.22
C ASP A 24 10.49 -12.45 -17.12
N GLN A 25 10.39 -11.54 -16.15
CA GLN A 25 11.30 -10.40 -16.00
C GLN A 25 11.75 -10.22 -14.55
N ALA A 26 12.92 -10.78 -14.21
CA ALA A 26 13.43 -10.90 -12.84
C ALA A 26 13.59 -9.59 -12.04
N ASN A 27 13.63 -8.42 -12.69
CA ASN A 27 13.77 -7.10 -12.04
C ASN A 27 12.49 -6.24 -12.15
N ARG A 28 11.38 -6.86 -12.55
CA ARG A 28 10.09 -6.18 -12.75
C ARG A 28 9.04 -6.78 -11.83
N GLY A 29 8.05 -5.99 -11.47
CA GLY A 29 6.87 -6.43 -10.73
C GLY A 29 5.68 -6.40 -11.67
N ILE A 30 4.79 -5.43 -11.45
CA ILE A 30 3.64 -5.20 -12.30
C ILE A 30 4.11 -4.68 -13.67
N ILE A 31 3.55 -5.25 -14.73
CA ILE A 31 3.76 -4.80 -16.11
C ILE A 31 2.38 -4.53 -16.68
N GLY A 32 2.08 -3.27 -16.94
CA GLY A 32 0.82 -2.88 -17.54
C GLY A 32 0.92 -2.52 -19.01
N GLU A 33 -0.19 -2.69 -19.72
CA GLU A 33 -0.29 -2.39 -21.16
C GLU A 33 -0.69 -0.92 -21.42
N HIS A 34 -1.24 -0.24 -20.41
CA HIS A 34 -1.82 1.10 -20.53
C HIS A 34 -1.17 2.10 -19.58
N TYR A 35 -1.17 3.38 -19.98
CA TYR A 35 -0.77 4.54 -19.16
C TYR A 35 0.62 4.43 -18.53
N SER A 36 1.52 3.68 -19.18
CA SER A 36 2.85 3.33 -18.66
C SER A 36 2.81 2.70 -17.27
N ALA A 37 1.70 2.08 -16.87
CA ALA A 37 1.55 1.41 -15.59
C ALA A 37 2.61 0.31 -15.46
N GLY A 38 3.42 0.38 -14.42
CA GLY A 38 4.44 -0.63 -14.20
C GLY A 38 5.29 -0.37 -12.97
N THR A 39 6.02 -1.39 -12.55
CA THR A 39 6.88 -1.32 -11.37
C THR A 39 8.15 -2.15 -11.58
N GLY A 40 9.18 -1.83 -10.80
CA GLY A 40 10.24 -2.78 -10.44
C GLY A 40 9.70 -3.88 -9.51
N GLU A 41 10.61 -4.67 -8.92
CA GLU A 41 10.23 -5.69 -7.95
C GLU A 41 9.47 -5.12 -6.75
N ILE A 42 8.69 -5.96 -6.07
CA ILE A 42 7.93 -5.56 -4.89
C ILE A 42 8.60 -6.17 -3.66
N LEU A 43 9.13 -5.32 -2.79
CA LEU A 43 9.72 -5.74 -1.53
C LEU A 43 8.61 -5.97 -0.49
N VAL A 44 8.63 -7.13 0.16
CA VAL A 44 7.74 -7.45 1.28
C VAL A 44 8.45 -7.08 2.58
N GLU A 45 8.01 -5.99 3.22
CA GLU A 45 8.64 -5.51 4.47
C GLU A 45 8.09 -6.24 5.70
N ASP A 46 6.77 -6.40 5.74
CA ASP A 46 6.04 -7.16 6.76
C ASP A 46 4.79 -7.77 6.11
N HIS A 47 3.97 -8.47 6.90
CA HIS A 47 2.79 -9.16 6.36
C HIS A 47 1.69 -8.23 5.79
N LYS A 48 1.82 -6.92 5.91
CA LYS A 48 0.87 -5.88 5.48
C LYS A 48 1.55 -4.77 4.67
N THR A 49 2.84 -4.54 4.84
CA THR A 49 3.55 -3.42 4.23
C THR A 49 4.43 -3.90 3.09
N LEU A 50 4.26 -3.26 1.93
CA LEU A 50 5.01 -3.53 0.71
C LEU A 50 5.69 -2.25 0.23
N THR A 51 6.88 -2.38 -0.31
CA THR A 51 7.55 -1.30 -1.05
C THR A 51 7.58 -1.66 -2.53
N ILE A 52 6.85 -0.89 -3.32
CA ILE A 52 6.74 -1.03 -4.78
C ILE A 52 7.85 -0.20 -5.41
N ARG A 53 8.83 -0.85 -6.01
CA ARG A 53 10.01 -0.18 -6.58
C ARG A 53 9.68 0.50 -7.89
N ASN A 54 10.30 1.65 -8.16
CA ASN A 54 10.36 2.28 -9.49
C ASN A 54 9.01 2.32 -10.21
N ILE A 55 7.97 2.82 -9.53
CA ILE A 55 6.62 2.88 -10.11
C ILE A 55 6.59 3.84 -11.30
N THR A 56 5.91 3.45 -12.36
CA THR A 56 5.58 4.26 -13.53
C THR A 56 4.07 4.30 -13.72
N LEU A 57 3.50 5.49 -13.94
CA LEU A 57 2.08 5.69 -14.17
C LEU A 57 1.84 7.11 -14.70
N GLU A 58 1.07 7.24 -15.77
CA GLU A 58 0.59 8.52 -16.29
C GLU A 58 -0.79 8.83 -15.69
N ALA A 59 -0.80 9.42 -14.50
CA ALA A 59 -2.01 9.61 -13.71
C ALA A 59 -3.03 10.54 -14.38
N ASN A 60 -2.57 11.49 -15.20
CA ASN A 60 -3.46 12.35 -15.99
C ASN A 60 -4.38 11.59 -16.95
N ARG A 61 -4.04 10.35 -17.31
CA ARG A 61 -4.85 9.46 -18.16
C ARG A 61 -5.51 8.31 -17.39
N ALA A 62 -5.20 8.18 -16.10
CA ALA A 62 -5.69 7.13 -15.21
C ALA A 62 -6.48 7.78 -14.05
N PRO A 63 -7.73 8.21 -14.30
CA PRO A 63 -8.44 9.16 -13.44
C PRO A 63 -8.75 8.65 -12.03
N ASP A 64 -8.78 7.34 -11.84
CA ASP A 64 -9.05 6.71 -10.55
C ASP A 64 -8.12 5.52 -10.29
N ALA A 65 -6.81 5.75 -10.41
CA ALA A 65 -5.79 4.72 -10.24
C ALA A 65 -5.48 4.41 -8.76
N TRP A 66 -5.32 3.14 -8.42
CA TRP A 66 -5.01 2.67 -7.08
C TRP A 66 -3.95 1.57 -7.11
N VAL A 67 -3.18 1.47 -6.02
CA VAL A 67 -2.59 0.19 -5.66
C VAL A 67 -3.70 -0.67 -5.04
N PHE A 68 -3.94 -1.82 -5.63
CA PHE A 68 -5.10 -2.65 -5.35
C PHE A 68 -4.69 -4.10 -5.12
N ALA A 69 -5.32 -4.78 -4.16
CA ALA A 69 -4.99 -6.16 -3.84
C ALA A 69 -6.25 -6.93 -3.48
N GLY A 70 -6.30 -8.21 -3.82
CA GLY A 70 -7.53 -9.00 -3.64
C GLY A 70 -7.30 -10.49 -3.80
N ARG A 71 -8.39 -11.23 -3.92
CA ARG A 71 -8.40 -12.68 -4.15
C ARG A 71 -9.20 -13.02 -5.40
N GLY A 72 -8.82 -14.09 -6.09
CA GLY A 72 -9.42 -14.49 -7.36
C GLY A 72 -9.09 -13.54 -8.50
N GLU A 73 -10.04 -13.36 -9.42
CA GLU A 73 -9.86 -12.49 -10.58
C GLU A 73 -9.77 -11.01 -10.17
N VAL A 74 -8.91 -10.24 -10.82
CA VAL A 74 -8.74 -8.80 -10.58
C VAL A 74 -9.99 -8.05 -11.02
N ARG A 75 -10.83 -7.64 -10.05
CA ARG A 75 -12.03 -6.82 -10.27
C ARG A 75 -12.31 -5.93 -9.07
N GLN A 76 -13.10 -4.88 -9.28
CA GLN A 76 -13.52 -3.93 -8.27
C GLN A 76 -14.14 -4.63 -7.04
N SER A 77 -14.89 -5.71 -7.25
CA SER A 77 -15.58 -6.47 -6.20
C SER A 77 -14.69 -7.45 -5.41
N SER A 78 -13.50 -7.80 -5.93
CA SER A 78 -12.67 -8.87 -5.37
C SER A 78 -11.44 -8.38 -4.62
N GLY A 79 -11.16 -7.07 -4.67
CA GLY A 79 -10.03 -6.45 -4.00
C GLY A 79 -10.37 -5.24 -3.14
N LYS A 80 -9.33 -4.67 -2.56
CA LYS A 80 -9.38 -3.47 -1.73
C LYS A 80 -8.23 -2.53 -2.09
N LYS A 81 -8.49 -1.23 -1.94
CA LYS A 81 -7.52 -0.14 -2.14
C LYS A 81 -6.48 -0.18 -1.01
N ALA A 82 -5.21 -0.28 -1.35
CA ALA A 82 -4.12 -0.16 -0.39
C ALA A 82 -3.93 1.31 0.04
N PHE A 83 -3.35 1.52 1.22
CA PHE A 83 -3.02 2.83 1.76
C PHE A 83 -1.58 3.19 1.44
N VAL A 84 -1.32 4.36 0.85
CA VAL A 84 0.03 4.86 0.65
C VAL A 84 0.57 5.41 1.97
N VAL A 85 1.65 4.79 2.47
CA VAL A 85 2.26 5.13 3.76
C VAL A 85 2.83 6.55 3.70
N GLY A 86 2.52 7.36 4.70
CA GLY A 86 2.95 8.77 4.78
C GLY A 86 2.09 9.74 3.98
N ARG A 87 1.15 9.23 3.16
CA ARG A 87 0.16 10.04 2.45
C ARG A 87 -1.24 9.80 3.02
N ASP A 88 -1.70 8.56 2.98
CA ASP A 88 -3.09 8.23 3.30
C ASP A 88 -3.29 8.08 4.81
N THR A 89 -4.48 8.44 5.28
CA THR A 89 -4.94 8.31 6.66
C THR A 89 -6.35 7.69 6.66
N PRO A 90 -6.88 7.23 7.81
CA PRO A 90 -8.26 6.75 7.89
C PRO A 90 -9.31 7.78 7.45
N SER A 91 -8.97 9.08 7.50
CA SER A 91 -9.85 10.18 7.09
C SER A 91 -9.53 10.77 5.71
N ARG A 92 -8.46 10.29 5.04
CA ARG A 92 -8.01 10.79 3.74
C ARG A 92 -7.36 9.66 2.95
N HIS A 93 -8.07 9.14 1.95
CA HIS A 93 -7.59 8.06 1.10
C HIS A 93 -7.82 8.43 -0.35
N CYS A 94 -6.75 8.77 -1.08
CA CYS A 94 -6.84 9.33 -2.43
C CYS A 94 -6.27 8.40 -3.48
N SER A 95 -6.82 8.44 -4.69
CA SER A 95 -6.23 7.80 -5.86
C SER A 95 -4.82 8.34 -6.17
N LEU A 96 -4.06 7.59 -6.95
CA LEU A 96 -2.75 8.00 -7.47
C LEU A 96 -2.96 9.09 -8.53
N ARG A 97 -2.88 10.36 -8.14
CA ARG A 97 -3.12 11.52 -9.01
C ARG A 97 -1.85 12.15 -9.61
N ASP A 98 -0.69 11.78 -9.09
CA ASP A 98 0.61 12.29 -9.55
C ASP A 98 1.18 11.39 -10.65
N ASP A 99 1.89 11.99 -11.62
CA ASP A 99 2.63 11.20 -12.60
C ASP A 99 3.87 10.55 -11.96
N TYR A 100 4.06 9.26 -12.21
CA TYR A 100 5.21 8.48 -11.74
C TYR A 100 6.12 8.11 -12.92
N ARG A 101 7.43 8.35 -12.79
CA ARG A 101 8.40 8.24 -13.89
C ARG A 101 9.44 7.13 -13.70
N GLY A 102 9.26 6.25 -12.72
CA GLY A 102 10.13 5.10 -12.46
C GLY A 102 11.34 5.40 -11.57
N ASP A 103 11.41 6.60 -11.02
CA ASP A 103 12.52 7.12 -10.21
C ASP A 103 12.26 7.06 -8.69
N ILE A 104 11.01 6.82 -8.29
CA ILE A 104 10.62 6.71 -6.88
C ILE A 104 10.03 5.35 -6.54
N ASP A 105 10.13 5.00 -5.26
CA ASP A 105 9.47 3.85 -4.67
C ASP A 105 8.17 4.30 -3.99
N LEU A 106 7.14 3.48 -4.08
CA LEU A 106 5.87 3.71 -3.40
C LEU A 106 5.68 2.67 -2.29
N ARG A 107 5.67 3.14 -1.05
CA ARG A 107 5.43 2.29 0.12
C ARG A 107 3.94 2.25 0.44
N VAL A 108 3.38 1.06 0.51
CA VAL A 108 1.94 0.84 0.70
C VAL A 108 1.66 -0.14 1.83
N GLN A 109 0.52 0.02 2.46
CA GLN A 109 -0.05 -0.89 3.42
C GLN A 109 -1.32 -1.52 2.86
N LEU A 110 -1.39 -2.84 2.85
CA LEU A 110 -2.59 -3.59 2.49
C LEU A 110 -3.77 -3.16 3.38
N ALA A 111 -4.97 -3.20 2.81
CA ALA A 111 -6.17 -2.73 3.47
C ALA A 111 -6.50 -3.54 4.74
N HIS A 112 -7.42 -3.01 5.55
CA HIS A 112 -7.85 -3.70 6.75
C HIS A 112 -8.38 -5.12 6.44
N GLY A 113 -7.92 -6.09 7.23
CA GLY A 113 -8.23 -7.51 7.06
C GLY A 113 -7.42 -8.23 5.96
N GLN A 114 -6.55 -7.54 5.21
CA GLN A 114 -5.65 -8.16 4.25
C GLN A 114 -4.25 -8.35 4.83
N THR A 115 -3.59 -9.42 4.37
CA THR A 115 -2.17 -9.69 4.55
C THR A 115 -1.61 -10.25 3.25
N ILE A 116 -0.29 -10.25 3.11
CA ILE A 116 0.38 -10.77 1.92
C ILE A 116 0.10 -12.26 1.68
N TYR A 117 -0.22 -13.01 2.73
CA TYR A 117 -0.60 -14.42 2.67
C TYR A 117 -2.07 -14.64 2.28
N GLY A 118 -2.89 -13.59 2.30
CA GLY A 118 -4.32 -13.65 2.07
C GLY A 118 -4.78 -12.97 0.78
N ILE A 119 -3.84 -12.53 -0.07
CA ILE A 119 -4.13 -11.96 -1.38
C ILE A 119 -3.57 -12.89 -2.46
N ASP A 120 -4.25 -12.93 -3.60
CA ASP A 120 -3.82 -13.68 -4.78
C ASP A 120 -3.14 -12.76 -5.81
N TYR A 121 -3.36 -11.44 -5.71
CA TYR A 121 -2.78 -10.48 -6.65
C TYR A 121 -2.47 -9.12 -5.99
N LEU A 122 -1.52 -8.42 -6.59
CA LEU A 122 -1.28 -6.98 -6.42
C LEU A 122 -1.36 -6.30 -7.80
N SER A 123 -2.10 -5.21 -7.91
CA SER A 123 -2.45 -4.56 -9.16
C SER A 123 -2.30 -3.03 -9.09
N LEU A 124 -2.00 -2.43 -10.23
CA LEU A 124 -2.34 -1.04 -10.51
C LEU A 124 -3.71 -1.03 -11.20
N PHE A 125 -4.71 -0.47 -10.53
CA PHE A 125 -6.12 -0.69 -10.89
C PHE A 125 -6.89 0.62 -11.01
N CYS A 126 -7.73 0.75 -12.04
CA CYS A 126 -8.68 1.84 -12.18
C CYS A 126 -10.00 1.46 -11.52
N TYR A 127 -10.27 2.01 -10.33
CA TYR A 127 -11.41 1.57 -9.53
C TYR A 127 -12.75 1.99 -10.15
N GLN A 128 -12.87 3.23 -10.59
CA GLN A 128 -14.08 3.81 -11.21
C GLN A 128 -14.58 3.04 -12.44
N TYR A 129 -13.69 2.40 -13.20
CA TYR A 129 -14.02 1.73 -14.47
C TYR A 129 -13.82 0.22 -14.44
N ASP A 130 -13.45 -0.36 -13.29
CA ASP A 130 -13.19 -1.80 -13.15
C ASP A 130 -12.13 -2.31 -14.15
N VAL A 131 -11.04 -1.56 -14.31
CA VAL A 131 -9.96 -1.87 -15.28
C VAL A 131 -8.67 -2.17 -14.55
N ASP A 132 -8.13 -3.37 -14.77
CA ASP A 132 -6.77 -3.72 -14.39
C ASP A 132 -5.78 -3.13 -15.39
N PHE A 133 -4.91 -2.22 -14.94
CA PHE A 133 -3.82 -1.75 -15.80
C PHE A 133 -2.70 -2.77 -15.89
N GLY A 134 -2.60 -3.66 -14.90
CA GLY A 134 -1.64 -4.74 -14.82
C GLY A 134 -1.54 -5.22 -13.38
N HIS A 135 -1.35 -6.53 -13.22
CA HIS A 135 -1.17 -7.15 -11.92
C HIS A 135 0.01 -8.11 -11.92
N ILE A 136 0.33 -8.56 -10.71
CA ILE A 136 1.23 -9.67 -10.46
C ILE A 136 0.56 -10.63 -9.48
N ASP A 137 0.72 -11.92 -9.74
CA ASP A 137 0.22 -12.97 -8.85
C ASP A 137 1.05 -13.02 -7.57
N VAL A 138 0.35 -13.23 -6.46
CA VAL A 138 0.92 -13.32 -5.13
C VAL A 138 0.46 -14.62 -4.51
N HIS A 139 1.41 -15.53 -4.26
CA HIS A 139 1.15 -16.79 -3.59
C HIS A 139 2.23 -17.02 -2.54
N MET A 140 1.92 -16.68 -1.28
CA MET A 140 2.84 -16.83 -0.17
C MET A 140 2.29 -17.81 0.86
N ASP A 141 3.16 -18.71 1.35
CA ASP A 141 2.88 -19.63 2.44
C ASP A 141 3.64 -19.16 3.70
N PRO A 142 2.96 -18.90 4.84
CA PRO A 142 3.62 -18.51 6.08
C PRO A 142 4.72 -19.47 6.56
N GLN A 143 4.64 -20.76 6.21
CA GLN A 143 5.65 -21.75 6.59
C GLN A 143 6.92 -21.70 5.72
N GLN A 144 6.79 -21.23 4.48
CA GLN A 144 7.88 -21.20 3.49
C GLN A 144 8.46 -19.80 3.34
N ASN A 145 7.60 -18.79 3.37
CA ASN A 145 7.92 -17.39 3.15
C ASN A 145 7.64 -16.61 4.44
N ALA A 146 8.44 -16.84 5.48
CA ALA A 146 8.25 -16.11 6.73
C ALA A 146 8.60 -14.62 6.54
N VAL A 147 7.62 -13.75 6.81
CA VAL A 147 7.81 -12.29 6.83
C VAL A 147 7.51 -11.76 8.24
N PRO A 148 8.09 -10.61 8.62
CA PRO A 148 7.82 -10.00 9.92
C PRO A 148 6.33 -9.69 10.16
N ALA A 149 5.94 -9.65 11.43
CA ALA A 149 4.64 -9.10 11.82
C ALA A 149 4.63 -7.58 11.62
N HIS A 150 3.48 -7.03 11.23
CA HIS A 150 3.31 -5.58 11.12
C HIS A 150 3.39 -4.90 12.49
N ILE A 151 4.23 -3.87 12.58
CA ILE A 151 4.35 -3.02 13.77
C ILE A 151 3.70 -1.69 13.43
N PRO A 152 2.53 -1.36 14.03
CA PRO A 152 1.92 -0.05 13.80
C PRO A 152 2.84 1.04 14.34
N PRO A 153 2.83 2.25 13.75
CA PRO A 153 3.58 3.37 14.27
C PRO A 153 3.21 3.62 15.74
N PRO A 154 4.16 4.07 16.58
CA PRO A 154 3.90 4.32 17.99
C PRO A 154 2.72 5.29 18.15
N LEU A 155 1.76 4.94 19.00
CA LEU A 155 0.65 5.81 19.38
C LEU A 155 1.24 7.09 20.01
N GLY A 156 1.25 8.20 19.27
CA GLY A 156 1.69 9.50 19.80
C GLY A 156 2.62 10.35 18.91
N GLN A 157 3.04 9.90 17.73
CA GLN A 157 3.77 10.78 16.79
C GLN A 157 2.83 11.51 15.82
N ASN A 158 1.90 12.28 16.36
CA ASN A 158 1.25 13.35 15.60
C ASN A 158 2.09 14.62 15.75
N GLY A 159 2.83 14.97 14.69
CA GLY A 159 3.31 16.33 14.45
C GLY A 159 4.77 16.61 14.80
N GLY A 160 5.56 16.95 13.78
CA GLY A 160 6.85 17.60 13.98
C GLY A 160 7.92 17.33 12.92
N GLY A 161 7.62 17.54 11.64
CA GLY A 161 8.62 17.58 10.58
C GLY A 161 8.51 18.89 9.82
N ASP A 162 9.36 19.85 10.17
CA ASP A 162 9.39 21.20 9.63
C ASP A 162 9.43 21.24 8.10
N GLN A 163 8.46 21.94 7.54
CA GLN A 163 8.42 22.43 6.17
C GLN A 163 9.52 23.46 5.96
N ARG A 164 10.41 23.20 4.99
CA ARG A 164 11.10 24.27 4.27
C ARG A 164 10.56 24.37 2.84
N THR A 165 9.67 25.34 2.72
CA THR A 165 9.48 26.27 1.60
C THR A 165 8.97 25.72 0.26
N ALA A 166 7.68 25.92 0.02
CA ALA A 166 7.23 26.62 -1.18
C ALA A 166 5.90 27.35 -0.86
N SER A 167 5.94 28.67 -1.02
CA SER A 167 4.85 29.61 -0.82
C SER A 167 3.81 29.52 -1.93
N ALA A 168 2.52 29.48 -1.60
CA ALA A 168 1.46 30.04 -2.43
C ALA A 168 0.30 30.50 -1.55
N ALA A 169 -0.05 31.77 -1.72
CA ALA A 169 -1.08 32.48 -0.96
C ALA A 169 -2.48 32.08 -1.40
N ALA A 170 -3.40 31.92 -0.44
CA ALA A 170 -4.83 32.12 -0.66
C ALA A 170 -5.51 32.55 0.65
N LYS A 171 -6.10 33.75 0.62
CA LYS A 171 -7.02 34.28 1.63
C LYS A 171 -8.37 33.58 1.49
N SER A 172 -9.02 33.16 2.57
CA SER A 172 -10.46 33.36 2.76
C SER A 172 -10.91 33.08 4.20
N SER A 173 -11.99 33.76 4.60
CA SER A 173 -12.46 34.03 5.95
C SER A 173 -13.21 32.88 6.65
N ARG A 174 -13.25 33.03 7.99
CA ARG A 174 -13.97 32.29 9.04
C ARG A 174 -15.46 32.03 8.78
N ASN A 175 -16.00 30.94 9.31
CA ASN A 175 -16.88 30.97 10.50
C ASN A 175 -17.16 29.58 11.09
N ASN A 176 -17.29 29.55 12.42
CA ASN A 176 -17.45 28.37 13.30
C ASN A 176 -18.89 27.86 13.38
N HIS A 177 -19.06 26.54 13.58
CA HIS A 177 -20.17 26.00 14.36
C HIS A 177 -19.80 24.65 15.00
N GLU A 178 -19.96 24.57 16.32
CA GLU A 178 -19.76 23.37 17.16
C GLU A 178 -20.93 22.37 17.02
N THR A 179 -20.66 21.07 17.20
CA THR A 179 -21.19 20.22 18.30
C THR A 179 -21.20 18.73 17.92
N GLY A 180 -21.02 17.87 18.93
CA GLY A 180 -21.67 16.55 18.96
C GLY A 180 -20.73 15.34 18.91
N GLY A 181 -20.45 14.76 20.07
CA GLY A 181 -19.76 13.48 20.21
C GLY A 181 -20.62 12.29 19.76
N GLY A 182 -19.93 11.27 19.24
CA GLY A 182 -20.46 9.96 18.90
C GLY A 182 -19.29 8.99 18.72
N GLU A 183 -19.40 7.85 19.40
CA GLU A 183 -18.53 6.67 19.41
C GLU A 183 -18.03 6.31 17.99
N MET A 184 -16.71 6.34 17.77
CA MET A 184 -16.11 5.98 16.48
C MET A 184 -15.96 4.46 16.38
N ASP A 185 -16.97 3.81 15.80
CA ASP A 185 -16.79 2.52 15.16
C ASP A 185 -15.72 2.64 14.07
N VAL A 186 -14.74 1.74 14.12
CA VAL A 186 -13.57 1.73 13.25
C VAL A 186 -14.03 1.54 11.80
N LEU A 187 -13.92 2.62 11.02
CA LEU A 187 -14.35 2.78 9.64
C LEU A 187 -14.01 1.57 8.75
N GLU A 188 -15.02 0.75 8.44
CA GLU A 188 -15.13 0.11 7.12
C GLU A 188 -15.47 1.20 6.11
N SER A 189 -14.45 1.90 5.62
CA SER A 189 -14.61 2.84 4.51
C SER A 189 -13.89 2.29 3.28
N ASN A 190 -14.67 1.71 2.36
CA ASN A 190 -14.20 1.54 1.00
C ASN A 190 -14.26 2.87 0.20
N ASP A 191 -14.73 3.96 0.82
CA ASP A 191 -15.05 5.26 0.19
C ASP A 191 -14.82 6.46 1.13
N ILE A 192 -13.59 6.95 1.35
CA ILE A 192 -13.40 8.32 1.87
C ILE A 192 -12.57 9.15 0.88
N ASP A 193 -13.30 9.73 -0.08
CA ASP A 193 -12.95 10.89 -0.90
C ASP A 193 -13.19 12.21 -0.11
N GLY A 194 -12.57 12.30 1.07
CA GLY A 194 -12.55 13.52 1.87
C GLY A 194 -11.44 14.46 1.38
N SER A 195 -11.81 15.48 0.59
CA SER A 195 -10.91 16.52 0.06
C SER A 195 -9.58 15.97 -0.50
N CYS A 196 -9.69 15.01 -1.41
CA CYS A 196 -8.69 14.80 -2.45
C CYS A 196 -8.97 15.83 -3.55
#